data_AF-A0A7X7Q9B5-F1
#
_entry.id   AF-A0A7X7Q9B5-F1
#
_cell.length_a   1.000
_cell.length_b   1.000
_cell.length_c   1.000
_cell.angle_alpha   90.00
_cell.angle_beta   90.00
_cell.angle_gamma   90.00
#
_symmetry.space_group_name_H-M   'P 1'
#
loop_
_entity.id
_entity.type
_entity.pdbx_description
1 polymer ?
#
loop_
_entity_poly.entity_id
_entity_poly.type
_entity_poly.pdbx_seq_one_letter_code
_entity_poly.pdbx_strand_id
1 'polypeptide(L)'
;MPDTLHLFVSSSPDLVAEREAIGQAVAELQVTLGWEIKHTPRTAAEAGEALGFLERCDIVVLALGADFAAPMGLEWQRAQALDKPLLAYRKVGLHSPSAGQALREVSISWSPFESSVQFKAAFARDLAQLLLDRGEYLGLHVEDIRPLLEQVGRADDSVKGEMDRRRGAERGGVILSQREQSDA
;
A
#
# COMPACT_ATOMS: atom_id res chain seq x y z
N MET A 1 -26.78 8.05 1.33
CA MET A 1 -25.44 7.58 1.74
C MET A 1 -24.67 7.28 0.47
N PRO A 2 -23.33 7.31 0.45
CA PRO A 2 -22.59 7.01 -0.77
C PRO A 2 -22.75 5.52 -1.11
N ASP A 3 -23.31 5.23 -2.29
CA ASP A 3 -23.41 3.85 -2.81
C ASP A 3 -22.10 3.40 -3.47
N THR A 4 -21.16 4.33 -3.67
CA THR A 4 -19.86 4.13 -4.30
C THR A 4 -18.77 4.88 -3.52
N LEU A 5 -17.69 4.17 -3.19
CA LEU A 5 -16.46 4.74 -2.65
C LEU A 5 -15.48 5.13 -3.76
N HIS A 6 -14.83 6.26 -3.60
CA HIS A 6 -13.87 6.81 -4.55
C HIS A 6 -12.46 6.69 -3.99
N LEU A 7 -11.61 5.91 -4.65
CA LEU A 7 -10.23 5.68 -4.27
C LEU A 7 -9.29 6.38 -5.24
N PHE A 8 -8.48 7.32 -4.76
CA PHE A 8 -7.41 7.92 -5.57
C PHE A 8 -6.05 7.31 -5.23
N VAL A 9 -5.32 6.85 -6.24
CA VAL A 9 -4.03 6.19 -6.09
C VAL A 9 -2.94 7.07 -6.68
N SER A 10 -2.24 7.81 -5.83
CA SER A 10 -1.00 8.48 -6.18
C SER A 10 0.16 7.47 -6.15
N SER A 11 0.79 7.17 -7.29
CA SER A 11 1.81 6.12 -7.35
C SER A 11 2.92 6.35 -8.36
N SER A 12 4.14 5.94 -7.98
CA SER A 12 5.31 6.01 -8.84
C SER A 12 5.11 5.26 -10.16
N PRO A 13 5.71 5.73 -11.27
CA PRO A 13 5.47 5.16 -12.59
C PRO A 13 5.86 3.68 -12.74
N ASP A 14 6.84 3.22 -11.97
CA ASP A 14 7.38 1.85 -11.98
C ASP A 14 6.47 0.82 -11.27
N LEU A 15 5.46 1.29 -10.51
CA LEU A 15 4.57 0.45 -9.71
C LEU A 15 3.37 -0.11 -10.49
N VAL A 16 3.59 -0.60 -11.71
CA VAL A 16 2.51 -1.12 -12.58
C VAL A 16 1.84 -2.33 -11.95
N ALA A 17 2.62 -3.29 -11.41
CA ALA A 17 2.08 -4.49 -10.79
C ALA A 17 1.30 -4.17 -9.50
N GLU A 18 1.75 -3.18 -8.74
CA GLU A 18 1.07 -2.75 -7.53
C GLU A 18 -0.23 -1.99 -7.83
N ARG A 19 -0.31 -1.22 -8.92
CA ARG A 19 -1.58 -0.61 -9.39
C ARG A 19 -2.63 -1.68 -9.71
N GLU A 20 -2.24 -2.72 -10.44
CA GLU A 20 -3.13 -3.87 -10.71
C GLU A 20 -3.53 -4.59 -9.42
N ALA A 21 -2.59 -4.75 -8.49
CA ALA A 21 -2.85 -5.38 -7.20
C ALA A 21 -3.89 -4.62 -6.36
N ILE A 22 -3.95 -3.28 -6.44
CA ILE A 22 -5.01 -2.49 -5.80
C ILE A 22 -6.38 -2.88 -6.33
N GLY A 23 -6.54 -2.92 -7.66
CA GLY A 23 -7.81 -3.30 -8.28
C GLY A 23 -8.25 -4.72 -7.87
N GLN A 24 -7.31 -5.66 -7.85
CA GLN A 24 -7.59 -7.02 -7.38
C GLN A 24 -7.98 -7.07 -5.91
N ALA A 25 -7.26 -6.35 -5.04
CA ALA A 25 -7.55 -6.33 -3.61
C ALA A 25 -8.94 -5.74 -3.33
N VAL A 26 -9.30 -4.65 -4.01
CA VAL A 26 -10.64 -4.04 -3.90
C VAL A 26 -11.71 -5.02 -4.40
N ALA A 27 -11.50 -5.68 -5.54
CA ALA A 27 -12.46 -6.65 -6.07
C ALA A 27 -12.63 -7.90 -5.19
N GLU A 28 -11.61 -8.24 -4.40
CA GLU A 28 -11.64 -9.35 -3.44
C GLU A 28 -12.29 -8.99 -2.10
N LEU A 29 -12.51 -7.69 -1.81
CA LEU A 29 -13.25 -7.27 -0.63
C LEU A 29 -14.72 -7.67 -0.79
N GLN A 30 -15.21 -8.43 0.17
CA GLN A 30 -16.60 -8.88 0.23
C GLN A 30 -17.46 -7.80 0.89
N VAL A 31 -17.53 -6.62 0.26
CA VAL A 31 -18.35 -5.49 0.70
C VAL A 31 -19.40 -5.13 -0.35
N THR A 32 -20.53 -4.60 0.09
CA THR A 32 -21.64 -4.20 -0.78
C THR A 32 -21.41 -2.88 -1.53
N LEU A 33 -20.51 -2.04 -1.02
CA LEU A 33 -20.17 -0.74 -1.61
C LEU A 33 -19.54 -0.87 -3.01
N GLY A 34 -20.00 -0.05 -3.94
CA GLY A 34 -19.34 0.12 -5.24
C GLY A 34 -17.99 0.83 -5.11
N TRP A 35 -17.14 0.72 -6.12
CA TRP A 35 -15.82 1.38 -6.14
C TRP A 35 -15.56 2.08 -7.48
N GLU A 36 -15.10 3.33 -7.40
CA GLU A 36 -14.44 4.02 -8.51
C GLU A 36 -12.98 4.26 -8.12
N ILE A 37 -12.05 3.76 -8.93
CA ILE A 37 -10.61 3.90 -8.67
C ILE A 37 -9.99 4.76 -9.76
N LYS A 38 -9.26 5.80 -9.36
CA LYS A 38 -8.39 6.56 -10.27
C LYS A 38 -6.97 6.57 -9.80
N HIS A 39 -6.05 6.67 -10.75
CA HIS A 39 -4.62 6.66 -10.48
C HIS A 39 -3.96 7.96 -10.94
N THR A 40 -2.73 8.20 -10.49
CA THR A 40 -1.85 9.25 -11.05
C THR A 40 -1.89 9.17 -12.58
N PRO A 41 -2.20 10.30 -13.25
CA PRO A 41 -2.36 10.37 -14.69
C PRO A 41 -1.03 10.08 -15.38
N ARG A 42 -1.10 9.48 -16.57
CA ARG A 42 0.09 9.23 -17.38
C ARG A 42 0.36 10.35 -18.37
N THR A 43 -0.66 11.18 -18.64
CA THR A 43 -0.57 12.30 -19.58
C THR A 43 -1.03 13.61 -18.95
N ALA A 44 -0.57 14.74 -19.50
CA ALA A 44 -1.01 16.06 -19.05
C ALA A 44 -2.51 16.30 -19.30
N ALA A 45 -3.09 15.67 -20.33
CA ALA A 45 -4.51 15.80 -20.64
C ALA A 45 -5.42 15.19 -19.56
N GLU A 46 -4.95 14.11 -18.92
CA GLU A 46 -5.66 13.44 -17.83
C GLU A 46 -5.52 14.17 -16.48
N ALA A 47 -4.54 15.08 -16.35
CA ALA A 47 -4.18 15.64 -15.06
C ALA A 47 -5.28 16.47 -14.40
N GLY A 48 -6.03 17.26 -15.19
CA GLY A 48 -7.15 18.04 -14.65
C GLY A 48 -8.26 17.15 -14.10
N GLU A 49 -8.60 16.08 -14.82
CA GLU A 49 -9.62 15.12 -14.40
C GLU A 49 -9.19 14.31 -13.17
N ALA A 50 -7.92 13.90 -13.11
CA ALA A 50 -7.35 13.20 -11.97
C ALA A 50 -7.34 14.07 -10.71
N LEU A 51 -6.99 15.36 -10.81
CA LEU A 51 -7.04 16.29 -9.69
C LEU A 51 -8.48 16.57 -9.23
N GLY A 52 -9.42 16.75 -10.17
CA GLY A 52 -10.84 16.88 -9.83
C GLY A 52 -11.41 15.62 -9.18
N PHE A 53 -10.89 14.44 -9.51
CA PHE A 53 -11.20 13.20 -8.80
C PHE A 53 -10.63 13.18 -7.39
N LEU A 54 -9.37 13.56 -7.22
CA LEU A 54 -8.71 13.61 -5.91
C LEU A 54 -9.46 14.52 -4.93
N GLU A 55 -10.02 15.64 -5.39
CA GLU A 55 -10.79 16.55 -4.53
C GLU A 55 -12.05 15.88 -3.94
N ARG A 56 -12.72 15.05 -4.74
CA ARG A 56 -13.95 14.36 -4.36
C ARG A 56 -13.75 12.93 -3.83
N CYS A 57 -12.53 12.40 -3.85
CA CYS A 57 -12.28 11.04 -3.40
C CYS A 57 -12.49 10.85 -1.90
N ASP A 58 -12.79 9.63 -1.47
CA ASP A 58 -13.03 9.28 -0.07
C ASP A 58 -11.73 8.83 0.61
N ILE A 59 -10.84 8.16 -0.15
CA ILE A 59 -9.60 7.58 0.35
C ILE A 59 -8.48 7.86 -0.65
N VAL A 60 -7.30 8.19 -0.12
CA VAL A 60 -6.06 8.34 -0.90
C VAL A 60 -5.09 7.21 -0.57
N VAL A 61 -4.47 6.65 -1.62
CA VAL A 61 -3.33 5.74 -1.50
C VAL A 61 -2.12 6.44 -2.07
N LEU A 62 -1.03 6.51 -1.31
CA LEU A 62 0.26 6.99 -1.77
C LEU A 62 1.26 5.83 -1.81
N ALA A 63 1.67 5.42 -2.99
CA ALA A 63 2.63 4.32 -3.19
C ALA A 63 3.91 4.82 -3.85
N LEU A 64 5.02 4.78 -3.12
CA LEU A 64 6.33 5.21 -3.58
C LEU A 64 7.18 4.03 -4.03
N GLY A 65 7.63 4.05 -5.29
CA GLY A 65 8.58 3.14 -5.90
C GLY A 65 9.97 3.74 -5.99
N ALA A 66 10.62 3.57 -7.15
CA ALA A 66 11.97 4.08 -7.38
C ALA A 66 12.03 5.63 -7.42
N ASP A 67 10.98 6.29 -7.90
CA ASP A 67 10.97 7.75 -8.08
C ASP A 67 9.67 8.42 -7.59
N PHE A 68 9.79 9.61 -7.03
CA PHE A 68 8.64 10.46 -6.69
C PHE A 68 8.40 11.45 -7.84
N ALA A 69 7.80 10.93 -8.91
CA ALA A 69 7.68 11.64 -10.18
C ALA A 69 6.48 12.59 -10.20
N ALA A 70 6.55 13.65 -11.01
CA ALA A 70 5.37 14.46 -11.29
C ALA A 70 4.27 13.60 -11.95
N PRO A 71 2.98 13.82 -11.62
CA PRO A 71 2.44 14.88 -10.76
C PRO A 71 2.27 14.52 -9.27
N MET A 72 2.90 13.45 -8.75
CA MET A 72 2.67 12.97 -7.38
C MET A 72 2.85 14.04 -6.29
N GLY A 73 3.79 14.98 -6.47
CA GLY A 73 3.97 16.09 -5.54
C GLY A 73 2.73 16.98 -5.41
N LEU A 74 2.08 17.29 -6.52
CA LEU A 74 0.85 18.10 -6.53
C LEU A 74 -0.33 17.31 -5.93
N GLU A 75 -0.42 16.02 -6.24
CA GLU A 75 -1.43 15.12 -5.68
C GLU A 75 -1.28 15.03 -4.15
N TRP A 76 -0.06 14.85 -3.66
CA TRP A 76 0.23 14.81 -2.23
C TRP A 76 -0.17 16.10 -1.53
N GLN A 77 0.25 17.26 -2.06
CA GLN A 77 -0.10 18.56 -1.49
C GLN A 77 -1.61 18.75 -1.41
N ARG A 78 -2.34 18.32 -2.44
CA ARG A 78 -3.80 18.42 -2.46
C ARG A 78 -4.47 17.47 -1.47
N ALA A 79 -4.01 16.22 -1.38
CA ALA A 79 -4.52 15.24 -0.42
C ALA A 79 -4.34 15.73 1.02
N GLN A 80 -3.17 16.28 1.34
CA GLN A 80 -2.86 16.85 2.66
C GLN A 80 -3.76 18.03 2.99
N ALA A 81 -3.97 18.97 2.05
CA ALA A 81 -4.81 20.14 2.26
C ALA A 81 -6.29 19.80 2.53
N LEU A 82 -6.74 18.62 2.09
CA LEU A 82 -8.11 18.14 2.24
C LEU A 82 -8.29 17.15 3.42
N ASP A 83 -7.22 16.88 4.17
CA ASP A 83 -7.21 15.93 5.30
C ASP A 83 -7.85 14.56 4.97
N LYS A 84 -7.56 14.06 3.76
CA LYS A 84 -8.15 12.79 3.29
C LYS A 84 -7.57 11.60 4.08
N PRO A 85 -8.38 10.58 4.42
CA PRO A 85 -7.88 9.29 4.88
C PRO A 85 -6.82 8.74 3.91
N LEU A 86 -5.67 8.34 4.43
CA LEU A 86 -4.48 8.02 3.65
C LEU A 86 -3.89 6.67 4.04
N LEU A 87 -3.58 5.85 3.03
CA LEU A 87 -2.73 4.67 3.17
C LEU A 87 -1.43 4.89 2.40
N ALA A 88 -0.28 4.70 3.06
CA ALA A 88 1.02 5.05 2.50
C ALA A 88 1.97 3.84 2.47
N TYR A 89 2.55 3.58 1.29
CA TYR A 89 3.40 2.42 1.06
C TYR A 89 4.71 2.82 0.38
N ARG A 90 5.82 2.22 0.79
CA ARG A 90 7.12 2.41 0.15
C ARG A 90 7.71 1.07 -0.28
N LYS A 91 8.13 0.99 -1.54
CA LYS A 91 8.87 -0.17 -2.04
C LYS A 91 10.29 -0.11 -1.50
N VAL A 92 10.77 -1.20 -0.92
CA VAL A 92 12.16 -1.33 -0.49
C VAL A 92 13.04 -1.44 -1.73
N GLY A 93 14.05 -0.57 -1.83
CA GLY A 93 14.96 -0.57 -2.95
C GLY A 93 15.77 0.71 -3.06
N LEU A 94 16.39 0.90 -4.23
CA LEU A 94 17.07 2.15 -4.56
C LEU A 94 16.05 3.22 -4.91
N HIS A 95 16.23 4.40 -4.33
CA HIS A 95 15.40 5.56 -4.56
C HIS A 95 16.19 6.65 -5.29
N SER A 96 15.52 7.34 -6.21
CA SER A 96 16.02 8.57 -6.79
C SER A 96 16.22 9.65 -5.71
N PRO A 97 16.98 10.72 -6.01
CA PRO A 97 17.09 11.88 -5.11
C PRO A 97 15.72 12.50 -4.76
N SER A 98 14.81 12.59 -5.71
CA SER A 98 13.43 13.07 -5.54
C SER A 98 12.63 12.18 -4.58
N ALA A 99 12.70 10.85 -4.75
CA ALA A 99 12.08 9.91 -3.82
C ALA A 99 12.70 9.98 -2.42
N GLY A 100 14.03 10.09 -2.34
CA GLY A 100 14.73 10.26 -1.06
C GLY A 100 14.36 11.56 -0.34
N GLN A 101 14.13 12.65 -1.08
CA GLN A 101 13.63 13.90 -0.53
C GLN A 101 12.19 13.76 -0.04
N ALA A 102 11.30 13.18 -0.84
CA ALA A 102 9.91 12.93 -0.46
C ALA A 102 9.82 12.10 0.83
N LEU A 103 10.62 11.04 0.97
CA LEU A 103 10.65 10.23 2.20
C LEU A 103 11.06 11.00 3.46
N ARG A 104 11.80 12.11 3.33
CA ARG A 104 12.19 12.96 4.46
C ARG A 104 11.16 14.04 4.77
N GLU A 105 10.54 14.60 3.74
CA GLU A 105 9.63 15.75 3.86
C GLU A 105 8.18 15.34 4.09
N VAL A 106 7.75 14.23 3.48
CA VAL A 106 6.40 13.69 3.61
C VAL A 106 6.28 12.98 4.97
N SER A 107 5.76 13.72 5.96
CA SER A 107 5.61 13.28 7.35
C SER A 107 4.40 12.36 7.54
N ILE A 108 4.48 11.14 7.00
CA ILE A 108 3.45 10.09 7.14
C ILE A 108 4.10 8.75 7.52
N SER A 109 3.30 7.84 8.08
CA SER A 109 3.77 6.48 8.37
C SER A 109 3.79 5.64 7.10
N TRP A 110 4.98 5.42 6.55
CA TRP A 110 5.18 4.58 5.35
C TRP A 110 5.26 3.10 5.71
N SER A 111 4.34 2.29 5.18
CA SER A 111 4.39 0.83 5.26
C SER A 111 5.36 0.27 4.19
N PRO A 112 6.48 -0.38 4.58
CA PRO A 112 7.42 -0.93 3.62
C PRO A 112 6.89 -2.22 2.95
N PHE A 113 7.25 -2.43 1.69
CA PHE A 113 7.01 -3.69 0.96
C PHE A 113 8.13 -4.00 -0.04
N GLU A 114 8.36 -5.27 -0.33
CA GLU A 114 9.40 -5.76 -1.24
C GLU A 114 8.83 -6.31 -2.55
N SER A 115 7.57 -6.74 -2.55
CA SER A 115 6.90 -7.35 -3.71
C SER A 115 5.45 -6.90 -3.86
N SER A 116 4.89 -7.05 -5.07
CA SER A 116 3.47 -6.76 -5.34
C SER A 116 2.52 -7.66 -4.55
N VAL A 117 2.91 -8.90 -4.24
CA VAL A 117 2.14 -9.83 -3.40
C VAL A 117 2.07 -9.32 -1.96
N GLN A 118 3.21 -8.90 -1.40
CA GLN A 118 3.26 -8.32 -0.06
C GLN A 118 2.48 -7.00 -0.02
N PHE A 119 2.63 -6.15 -1.04
CA PHE A 119 1.88 -4.91 -1.18
C PHE A 119 0.37 -5.18 -1.19
N LYS A 120 -0.11 -6.13 -2.00
CA LYS A 120 -1.54 -6.50 -2.08
C LYS A 120 -2.09 -6.91 -0.72
N ALA A 121 -1.38 -7.78 -0.01
CA ALA A 121 -1.80 -8.29 1.29
C ALA A 121 -1.85 -7.16 2.34
N ALA A 122 -0.82 -6.31 2.38
CA ALA A 122 -0.79 -5.16 3.27
C ALA A 122 -1.93 -4.17 2.95
N PHE A 123 -2.10 -3.83 1.67
CA PHE A 123 -3.16 -2.93 1.23
C PHE A 123 -4.56 -3.45 1.54
N ALA A 124 -4.85 -4.73 1.26
CA ALA A 124 -6.16 -5.31 1.54
C ALA A 124 -6.49 -5.28 3.05
N ARG A 125 -5.51 -5.58 3.91
CA ARG A 125 -5.67 -5.49 5.37
C ARG A 125 -5.91 -4.04 5.81
N ASP A 126 -5.05 -3.13 5.38
CA ASP A 126 -5.08 -1.74 5.83
C ASP A 126 -6.32 -1.01 5.31
N LEU A 127 -6.79 -1.34 4.11
CA LEU A 127 -8.07 -0.86 3.58
C LEU A 127 -9.24 -1.41 4.39
N ALA A 128 -9.26 -2.70 4.70
CA ALA A 128 -10.32 -3.29 5.53
C ALA A 128 -10.37 -2.64 6.93
N GLN A 129 -9.20 -2.41 7.54
CA GLN A 129 -9.11 -1.71 8.82
C GLN A 129 -9.62 -0.28 8.71
N LEU A 130 -9.22 0.47 7.67
CA LEU A 130 -9.69 1.84 7.45
C LEU A 130 -11.21 1.91 7.27
N LEU A 131 -11.79 0.96 6.52
CA LEU A 131 -13.24 0.87 6.34
C LEU A 131 -13.95 0.61 7.67
N LEU A 132 -13.41 -0.27 8.52
CA LEU A 132 -13.96 -0.52 9.86
C LEU A 132 -13.86 0.72 10.76
N ASP A 133 -12.70 1.40 10.76
CA ASP A 133 -12.45 2.57 11.61
C ASP A 133 -13.30 3.78 11.21
N ARG A 134 -13.66 3.89 9.93
CA ARG A 134 -14.37 5.03 9.34
C ARG A 134 -15.76 4.65 8.79
N GLY A 135 -16.27 3.49 9.15
CA GLY A 135 -17.44 2.88 8.50
C GLY A 135 -18.68 3.76 8.49
N GLU A 136 -18.96 4.47 9.59
CA GLU A 136 -20.11 5.39 9.66
C GLU A 136 -20.00 6.54 8.64
N TYR A 137 -18.81 7.11 8.48
CA TYR A 137 -18.56 8.21 7.54
C TYR A 137 -18.55 7.71 6.08
N LEU A 138 -18.06 6.50 5.86
CA LEU A 138 -17.92 5.89 4.53
C LEU A 138 -19.16 5.12 4.06
N GLY A 139 -20.24 5.09 4.87
CA GLY A 139 -21.48 4.40 4.51
C GLY A 139 -21.39 2.87 4.57
N LEU A 140 -20.50 2.33 5.39
CA LEU A 140 -20.33 0.88 5.56
C LEU A 140 -21.60 0.22 6.12
N HIS A 141 -22.09 -0.82 5.45
CA HIS A 141 -23.25 -1.57 5.91
C HIS A 141 -22.85 -2.57 7.01
N VAL A 142 -23.79 -2.87 7.93
CA VAL A 142 -23.53 -3.80 9.05
C VAL A 142 -23.14 -5.21 8.54
N GLU A 143 -23.70 -5.64 7.42
CA GLU A 143 -23.36 -6.91 6.76
C GLU A 143 -21.90 -6.99 6.27
N ASP A 144 -21.27 -5.84 5.98
CA ASP A 144 -19.88 -5.76 5.52
C ASP A 144 -18.87 -5.90 6.66
N ILE A 145 -19.28 -5.67 7.92
CA ILE A 145 -18.38 -5.64 9.08
C ILE A 145 -17.69 -6.99 9.29
N ARG A 146 -18.45 -8.10 9.24
CA ARG A 146 -17.90 -9.43 9.50
C ARG A 146 -16.85 -9.85 8.46
N PRO A 147 -17.11 -9.76 7.14
CA PRO A 147 -16.10 -10.04 6.12
C PRO A 147 -14.82 -9.20 6.29
N LEU A 148 -14.95 -7.92 6.64
CA LEU A 148 -13.81 -7.04 6.87
C LEU A 148 -12.98 -7.46 8.10
N LEU A 149 -13.63 -7.84 9.20
CA LEU A 149 -12.93 -8.36 10.38
C LEU A 149 -12.16 -9.66 10.07
N GLU A 150 -12.75 -10.55 9.27
CA GLU A 150 -12.07 -11.77 8.81
C GLU A 150 -10.85 -11.45 7.94
N GLN A 151 -10.96 -10.43 7.06
CA GLN A 151 -9.87 -9.99 6.21
C GLN A 151 -8.69 -9.47 7.04
N VAL A 152 -8.95 -8.67 8.08
CA VAL A 152 -7.92 -8.19 9.00
C VAL A 152 -7.29 -9.36 9.76
N GLY A 153 -8.10 -10.28 10.29
CA GLY A 153 -7.61 -11.44 11.05
C GLY A 153 -6.71 -12.39 10.24
N ARG A 154 -7.08 -12.70 8.99
CA ARG A 154 -6.26 -13.56 8.10
C ARG A 154 -4.87 -12.98 7.83
N ALA A 155 -4.78 -11.65 7.75
CA ALA A 155 -3.51 -10.97 7.50
C ALA A 155 -2.57 -11.08 8.71
N ASP A 156 -3.10 -10.92 9.94
CA ASP A 156 -2.32 -11.05 11.17
C ASP A 156 -1.74 -12.46 11.36
N ASP A 157 -2.52 -13.49 11.06
CA ASP A 157 -2.08 -14.89 11.14
C ASP A 157 -1.00 -15.21 10.09
N SER A 158 -1.13 -14.63 8.90
CA SER A 158 -0.15 -14.78 7.81
C SER A 158 1.20 -14.14 8.17
N VAL A 159 1.20 -12.94 8.76
CA VAL A 159 2.41 -12.25 9.22
C VAL A 159 3.10 -13.04 10.34
N LYS A 160 2.34 -13.55 11.32
CA LYS A 160 2.88 -14.42 12.38
C LYS A 160 3.53 -15.68 11.80
N GLY A 161 2.86 -16.37 10.87
CA GLY A 161 3.39 -17.58 10.24
C GLY A 161 4.64 -17.34 9.36
N GLU A 162 4.82 -16.13 8.82
CA GLU A 162 6.04 -15.77 8.10
C GLU A 162 7.19 -15.39 9.03
N MET A 163 6.91 -14.66 10.12
CA MET A 163 7.90 -14.39 11.16
C MET A 163 8.43 -15.67 11.81
N ASP A 164 7.56 -16.66 12.04
CA ASP A 164 7.96 -17.94 12.63
C ASP A 164 8.82 -18.78 11.66
N ARG A 165 8.50 -18.75 10.36
CA ARG A 165 9.36 -19.34 9.31
C ARG A 165 10.73 -18.67 9.20
N ARG A 166 10.80 -17.34 9.37
CA ARG A 166 12.07 -16.58 9.35
C ARG A 166 12.92 -16.79 10.60
N ARG A 167 12.37 -17.30 11.70
CA ARG A 167 13.11 -17.66 12.94
C ARG A 167 13.80 -19.02 12.89
N GLY A 168 13.58 -19.83 11.85
CA GLY A 168 14.19 -21.15 11.70
C GLY A 168 15.72 -21.20 11.50
N ALA A 169 16.38 -20.05 11.32
CA ALA A 169 17.82 -19.95 11.02
C ALA A 169 18.66 -19.28 12.13
N GLU A 170 18.14 -19.12 13.36
CA GLU A 170 18.87 -18.43 14.44
C GLU A 170 19.73 -19.33 15.34
N ARG A 171 19.69 -20.67 15.18
CA ARG A 171 20.66 -21.56 15.86
C ARG A 171 21.81 -21.87 14.91
N GLY A 172 22.82 -21.00 14.98
CA GLY A 172 24.03 -20.93 14.16
C GLY A 172 24.57 -22.26 13.61
N GLY A 173 24.82 -22.26 12.30
CA GLY A 173 25.63 -23.28 11.64
C GLY A 173 27.11 -23.00 11.85
N VAL A 174 27.83 -23.94 12.46
CA VAL A 174 29.29 -23.91 12.55
C VAL A 174 29.86 -24.31 11.19
N ILE A 175 30.54 -23.37 10.51
CA ILE A 175 31.31 -23.66 9.31
C ILE A 175 32.69 -24.15 9.76
N LEU A 176 32.96 -25.45 9.66
CA LEU A 176 34.30 -26.02 9.85
C LEU A 176 35.10 -25.82 8.56
N SER A 177 36.04 -24.89 8.58
CA SER A 177 37.06 -24.76 7.54
C SER A 177 38.09 -25.88 7.74
N GLN A 178 38.17 -26.83 6.81
CA GLN A 178 39.33 -27.72 6.79
C GLN A 178 40.56 -26.91 6.36
N ARG A 179 41.55 -26.80 7.26
CA ARG A 179 42.90 -26.35 6.94
C ARG A 179 43.84 -27.53 7.15
N GLU A 180 44.57 -27.83 6.08
CA GLU A 180 45.47 -28.96 5.86
C GLU A 180 46.58 -29.08 6.91
N GLN A 181 47.10 -30.29 7.11
CA GLN A 181 48.54 -30.50 7.33
C GLN A 181 49.03 -31.72 6.54
N SER A 182 49.98 -31.45 5.64
CA SER A 182 50.98 -32.39 5.14
C SER A 182 51.95 -32.84 6.25
N ASP A 183 52.60 -33.96 5.94
CA ASP A 183 53.88 -34.49 6.43
C ASP A 183 53.93 -35.28 7.75
N ALA A 184 53.99 -36.61 7.59
CA ALA A 184 55.18 -37.40 7.91
C ALA A 184 55.28 -38.60 6.95
#